data_AF-A0A2T5LW11-F1
#
_entry.id   AF-A0A2T5LW11-F1
#
_cell.length_a   1.000
_cell.length_b   1.000
_cell.length_c   1.000
_cell.angle_alpha   90.00
_cell.angle_beta   90.00
_cell.angle_gamma   90.00
#
_symmetry.space_group_name_H-M   'P 1'
#
loop_
_entity.id
_entity.type
_entity.pdbx_description
1 polymer ?
#
loop_
_entity_poly.entity_id
_entity_poly.type
_entity_poly.pdbx_seq_one_letter_code
_entity_poly.pdbx_strand_id
1 'polypeptide(L)'
;MRFYPKADQRRMSLSHPAIRHSRFAVLRAAAINGLLLSLLFLSLFSYIFGSLYQENGHFHNLNVVFVDYDGGVVSTAVRQAYQELQGNSFPTLIEHSASQYGQPAALQSAVCDIDYWGALYVSQNASSRLSEALGGGEAASLYNRSDALTFVWNEARYSTVIDSLANAMNTLSSTAEAVYTRINGTGSVALLNASDPTAISIFANPWELASIDIQSTVQGSRLIYNTLVIILILIQEFFFLGTINGLYAQFQLFGRISARRIIVFRLLISALYTLAGSLCTAGAIWAFRAGWHVSGKQWALTWLILWLFAHLNFLTLDVFTVWLPPPYVPMALISWVILNVTSILLPFELSPAFYRWGYALPAHAVFQVLIDIWSGGCNPQLGYALPVLFAYELSSGVLSGIGVYRRSHYAVIAVEREEKAFQEKIAAALEDHMQEAASEPEEKTTVGNSHEGRDEIGEEIGRTNTAQRVRRLDTISGREDLADRIWRATSGLSSEQTDLIRKDTLGPSFDLSYKA
;
A
#
# COMPACT_ATOMS: atom_id res chain seq x y z
N MET A 1 -17.95 28.21 -32.13
CA MET A 1 -17.77 26.75 -32.05
C MET A 1 -18.58 26.23 -30.87
N ARG A 2 -19.55 25.34 -31.08
CA ARG A 2 -20.16 24.58 -29.97
C ARG A 2 -19.22 23.43 -29.66
N PHE A 3 -18.47 23.52 -28.56
CA PHE A 3 -17.72 22.38 -28.05
C PHE A 3 -18.73 21.28 -27.68
N TYR A 4 -18.55 20.06 -28.21
CA TYR A 4 -19.44 18.90 -28.02
C TYR A 4 -20.92 19.11 -28.39
N PRO A 5 -21.26 19.31 -29.69
CA PRO A 5 -22.59 19.69 -30.14
C PRO A 5 -23.71 18.68 -29.83
N LYS A 6 -23.36 17.41 -29.56
CA LYS A 6 -24.30 16.36 -29.14
C LYS A 6 -24.63 16.40 -27.65
N ALA A 7 -23.93 17.20 -26.85
CA ALA A 7 -24.18 17.27 -25.41
C ALA A 7 -25.61 17.72 -25.11
N ASP A 8 -26.22 18.59 -25.92
CA ASP A 8 -27.54 19.17 -25.63
C ASP A 8 -28.70 18.55 -26.44
N GLN A 9 -28.42 17.53 -27.27
CA GLN A 9 -29.45 16.88 -28.10
C GLN A 9 -30.21 15.81 -27.30
N ARG A 10 -31.55 15.80 -27.43
CA ARG A 10 -32.47 14.80 -26.83
C ARG A 10 -32.42 14.68 -25.29
N ARG A 11 -32.16 15.77 -24.57
CA ARG A 11 -32.25 15.76 -23.09
C ARG A 11 -33.67 15.99 -22.59
N MET A 12 -34.10 15.18 -21.64
CA MET A 12 -35.34 15.41 -20.90
C MET A 12 -35.11 16.47 -19.80
N SER A 13 -36.08 17.35 -19.58
CA SER A 13 -36.03 18.32 -18.48
C SER A 13 -35.93 17.60 -17.13
N LEU A 14 -35.18 18.20 -16.21
CA LEU A 14 -35.04 17.76 -14.83
C LEU A 14 -36.43 17.45 -14.21
N SER A 15 -37.45 18.29 -14.40
CA SER A 15 -38.81 18.10 -13.86
C SER A 15 -39.66 17.02 -14.54
N HIS A 16 -39.15 16.30 -15.54
CA HIS A 16 -39.91 15.30 -16.28
C HIS A 16 -40.23 14.06 -15.38
N PRO A 17 -41.49 13.57 -15.33
CA PRO A 17 -41.92 12.51 -14.42
C PRO A 17 -41.17 11.19 -14.62
N ALA A 18 -40.73 10.88 -15.85
CA ALA A 18 -39.90 9.71 -16.15
C ALA A 18 -38.56 9.66 -15.41
N ILE A 19 -38.04 10.81 -14.93
CA ILE A 19 -36.75 10.91 -14.23
C ILE A 19 -36.95 11.02 -12.70
N ARG A 20 -38.17 11.25 -12.22
CA ARG A 20 -38.45 11.47 -10.78
C ARG A 20 -38.02 10.27 -9.93
N HIS A 21 -38.26 9.05 -10.41
CA HIS A 21 -37.82 7.82 -9.74
C HIS A 21 -36.29 7.71 -9.73
N SER A 22 -35.64 7.89 -10.88
CA SER A 22 -34.19 7.83 -11.00
C SER A 22 -33.47 8.90 -10.17
N ARG A 23 -34.06 10.09 -10.00
CA ARG A 23 -33.52 11.16 -9.13
C ARG A 23 -33.45 10.74 -7.67
N PHE A 24 -34.55 10.19 -7.15
CA PHE A 24 -34.59 9.75 -5.77
C PHE A 24 -33.65 8.55 -5.55
N ALA A 25 -33.58 7.64 -6.52
CA ALA A 25 -32.62 6.52 -6.49
C ALA A 25 -31.16 7.00 -6.49
N VAL A 26 -30.80 7.96 -7.36
CA VAL A 26 -29.45 8.53 -7.41
C VAL A 26 -29.11 9.27 -6.11
N LEU A 27 -30.02 10.10 -5.59
CA LEU A 27 -29.80 10.80 -4.31
C LEU A 27 -29.65 9.82 -3.15
N ARG A 28 -30.47 8.77 -3.10
CA ARG A 28 -30.38 7.72 -2.09
C ARG A 28 -29.06 6.95 -2.20
N ALA A 29 -28.65 6.54 -3.40
CA ALA A 29 -27.39 5.85 -3.63
C ALA A 29 -26.19 6.74 -3.29
N ALA A 30 -26.21 8.02 -3.67
CA ALA A 30 -25.18 8.98 -3.34
C ALA A 30 -25.10 9.22 -1.82
N ALA A 31 -26.24 9.34 -1.13
CA ALA A 31 -26.27 9.51 0.33
C ALA A 31 -25.71 8.28 1.06
N ILE A 32 -26.09 7.06 0.65
CA ILE A 32 -25.61 5.82 1.26
C ILE A 32 -24.10 5.67 1.04
N ASN A 33 -23.62 5.82 -0.19
CA ASN A 33 -22.18 5.71 -0.49
C ASN A 33 -21.38 6.84 0.14
N GLY A 34 -21.93 8.07 0.21
CA GLY A 34 -21.33 9.20 0.90
C GLY A 34 -21.18 8.94 2.40
N LEU A 35 -22.24 8.47 3.06
CA LEU A 35 -22.19 8.10 4.48
C LEU A 35 -21.16 6.99 4.74
N LEU A 36 -21.16 5.95 3.91
CA LEU A 36 -20.22 4.83 4.04
C LEU A 36 -18.77 5.31 3.87
N LEU A 37 -18.50 6.18 2.90
CA LEU A 37 -17.19 6.76 2.69
C LEU A 37 -16.78 7.66 3.87
N SER A 38 -17.68 8.50 4.38
CA SER A 38 -17.41 9.34 5.55
C SER A 38 -17.09 8.52 6.80
N LEU A 39 -17.84 7.44 7.06
CA LEU A 39 -17.57 6.52 8.17
C LEU A 39 -16.25 5.79 8.00
N LEU A 40 -15.92 5.37 6.76
CA LEU A 40 -14.63 4.77 6.46
C LEU A 40 -13.49 5.73 6.78
N PHE A 41 -13.52 6.95 6.24
CA PHE A 41 -12.47 7.94 6.50
C PHE A 41 -12.37 8.30 7.99
N LEU A 42 -13.50 8.43 8.69
CA LEU A 42 -13.51 8.61 10.14
C LEU A 42 -12.80 7.46 10.86
N SER A 43 -13.07 6.20 10.47
CA SER A 43 -12.38 5.04 11.02
C SER A 43 -10.88 5.05 10.70
N LEU A 44 -10.49 5.40 9.48
CA LEU A 44 -9.08 5.47 9.08
C LEU A 44 -8.32 6.58 9.82
N PHE A 45 -8.92 7.76 9.97
CA PHE A 45 -8.34 8.83 10.78
C PHE A 45 -8.24 8.43 12.26
N SER A 46 -9.28 7.80 12.81
CA SER A 46 -9.24 7.29 14.19
C SER A 46 -8.15 6.24 14.37
N TYR A 47 -7.94 5.39 13.35
CA TYR A 47 -6.89 4.38 13.36
C TYR A 47 -5.49 5.01 13.39
N ILE A 48 -5.20 5.97 12.50
CA ILE A 48 -3.91 6.68 12.45
C ILE A 48 -3.67 7.48 13.73
N PHE A 49 -4.63 8.33 14.13
CA PHE A 49 -4.43 9.17 15.31
C PHE A 49 -4.41 8.36 16.60
N GLY A 50 -5.14 7.25 16.65
CA GLY A 50 -5.09 6.33 17.79
C GLY A 50 -3.74 5.63 17.91
N SER A 51 -3.04 5.35 16.81
CA SER A 51 -1.70 4.72 16.89
C SER A 51 -0.63 5.68 17.40
N LEU A 52 -0.83 6.98 17.17
CA LEU A 52 0.04 8.07 17.63
C LEU A 52 -0.41 8.64 18.99
N TYR A 53 -1.50 8.12 19.55
CA TYR A 53 -2.10 8.67 20.76
C TYR A 53 -1.20 8.46 21.97
N GLN A 54 -0.94 9.53 22.71
CA GLN A 54 -0.08 9.54 23.91
C GLN A 54 1.34 9.00 23.67
N GLU A 55 1.93 9.28 22.50
CA GLU A 55 3.33 8.97 22.21
C GLU A 55 4.27 9.41 23.36
N ASN A 56 4.16 10.67 23.80
CA ASN A 56 4.93 11.20 24.92
C ASN A 56 4.67 10.46 26.24
N GLY A 57 3.50 9.85 26.43
CA GLY A 57 3.21 9.06 27.63
C GLY A 57 3.86 7.67 27.61
N HIS A 58 4.24 7.18 26.44
CA HIS A 58 4.89 5.88 26.24
C HIS A 58 6.40 5.99 26.04
N PHE A 59 6.99 7.19 26.15
CA PHE A 59 8.42 7.38 25.90
C PHE A 59 9.30 6.58 26.86
N HIS A 60 8.81 6.30 28.06
CA HIS A 60 9.43 5.38 29.02
C HIS A 60 9.59 3.94 28.52
N ASN A 61 8.86 3.49 27.49
CA ASN A 61 9.05 2.17 26.89
C ASN A 61 10.33 2.08 26.04
N LEU A 62 10.98 3.21 25.75
CA LEU A 62 12.30 3.24 25.12
C LEU A 62 13.35 2.97 26.18
N ASN A 63 13.92 1.77 26.15
CA ASN A 63 14.93 1.34 27.09
C ASN A 63 16.33 1.71 26.61
N VAL A 64 17.09 2.42 27.45
CA VAL A 64 18.50 2.73 27.26
C VAL A 64 19.30 1.98 28.32
N VAL A 65 20.28 1.18 27.92
CA VAL A 65 21.17 0.52 28.90
C VAL A 65 22.17 1.53 29.44
N PHE A 66 22.36 1.55 30.76
CA PHE A 66 23.37 2.35 31.44
C PHE A 66 24.44 1.45 32.07
N VAL A 67 25.70 1.73 31.78
CA VAL A 67 26.84 1.04 32.41
C VAL A 67 27.81 2.05 33.01
N ASP A 68 28.09 1.87 34.29
CA ASP A 68 29.06 2.66 35.02
C ASP A 68 30.41 1.93 35.10
N TYR A 69 31.40 2.40 34.34
CA TYR A 69 32.77 1.89 34.45
C TYR A 69 33.66 2.73 35.39
N ASP A 70 33.16 3.86 35.90
CA ASP A 70 33.91 4.80 36.73
C ASP A 70 33.71 4.53 38.23
N GLY A 71 32.46 4.28 38.65
CA GLY A 71 32.08 4.14 40.05
C GLY A 71 32.19 5.43 40.86
N GLY A 72 32.35 6.58 40.20
CA GLY A 72 32.68 7.87 40.82
C GLY A 72 31.53 8.87 40.89
N VAL A 73 31.92 10.14 41.08
CA VAL A 73 31.00 11.27 41.25
C VAL A 73 30.25 11.58 39.95
N VAL A 74 30.90 11.41 38.79
CA VAL A 74 30.25 11.60 37.46
C VAL A 74 29.06 10.64 37.33
N SER A 75 29.27 9.36 37.62
CA SER A 75 28.20 8.35 37.55
C SER A 75 27.11 8.57 38.61
N THR A 76 27.49 9.05 39.80
CA THR A 76 26.51 9.45 40.82
C THR A 76 25.66 10.62 40.36
N ALA A 77 26.24 11.60 39.66
CA ALA A 77 25.53 12.73 39.11
C ALA A 77 24.56 12.31 38.00
N VAL A 78 24.95 11.37 37.12
CA VAL A 78 24.06 10.80 36.11
C VAL A 78 22.87 10.07 36.74
N ARG A 79 23.10 9.24 37.77
CA ARG A 79 22.02 8.54 38.49
C ARG A 79 21.03 9.51 39.14
N GLN A 80 21.52 10.56 39.79
CA GLN A 80 20.66 11.58 40.41
C GLN A 80 19.92 12.42 39.38
N ALA A 81 20.56 12.79 38.27
CA ALA A 81 19.90 13.50 37.17
C ALA A 81 18.78 12.65 36.56
N TYR A 82 19.00 11.35 36.38
CA TYR A 82 17.93 10.45 35.94
C TYR A 82 16.78 10.37 36.95
N GLN A 83 17.07 10.37 38.25
CA GLN A 83 16.01 10.40 39.28
C GLN A 83 15.14 11.68 39.24
N GLU A 84 15.70 12.82 38.80
CA GLU A 84 14.97 14.07 38.60
C GLU A 84 14.14 14.07 37.30
N LEU A 85 14.62 13.38 36.26
CA LEU A 85 14.01 13.38 34.92
C LEU A 85 13.06 12.21 34.66
N GLN A 86 13.18 11.11 35.40
CA GLN A 86 12.38 9.90 35.18
C GLN A 86 10.88 10.18 35.24
N GLY A 87 10.15 9.59 34.31
CA GLY A 87 8.70 9.75 34.20
C GLY A 87 8.20 9.19 32.87
N ASN A 88 6.90 9.31 32.63
CA ASN A 88 6.27 8.72 31.44
C ASN A 88 6.82 9.28 30.11
N SER A 89 7.35 10.52 30.14
CA SER A 89 7.90 11.27 29.00
C SER A 89 9.41 11.25 28.89
N PHE A 90 10.09 10.39 29.66
CA PHE A 90 11.54 10.21 29.59
C PHE A 90 11.86 8.73 29.36
N PRO A 91 12.89 8.36 28.56
CA PRO A 91 13.24 6.97 28.32
C PRO A 91 13.65 6.28 29.62
N THR A 92 13.38 4.98 29.72
CA THR A 92 13.81 4.20 30.88
C THR A 92 15.29 3.90 30.79
N LEU A 93 16.05 4.31 31.80
CA LEU A 93 17.47 3.99 31.94
C LEU A 93 17.63 2.71 32.77
N ILE A 94 18.14 1.64 32.15
CA ILE A 94 18.32 0.32 32.76
C ILE A 94 19.78 0.12 33.11
N GLU A 95 20.11 0.16 34.40
CA GLU A 95 21.47 -0.01 34.89
C GLU A 95 21.91 -1.48 34.88
N HIS A 96 23.05 -1.76 34.28
CA HIS A 96 23.71 -3.06 34.27
C HIS A 96 25.14 -2.96 34.80
N SER A 97 25.65 -4.07 35.34
CA SER A 97 27.01 -4.13 35.87
C SER A 97 28.07 -4.04 34.77
N ALA A 98 29.19 -3.38 35.04
CA ALA A 98 30.36 -3.37 34.16
C ALA A 98 30.92 -4.78 33.90
N SER A 99 30.69 -5.75 34.78
CA SER A 99 31.07 -7.15 34.56
C SER A 99 30.29 -7.83 33.43
N GLN A 100 29.03 -7.45 33.23
CA GLN A 100 28.19 -8.00 32.15
C GLN A 100 28.59 -7.45 30.79
N TYR A 101 28.98 -6.18 30.76
CA TYR A 101 29.49 -5.50 29.57
C TYR A 101 30.95 -5.13 29.79
N GLY A 102 31.87 -6.10 29.79
CA GLY A 102 33.28 -5.84 30.12
C GLY A 102 34.00 -4.88 29.17
N GLN A 103 33.46 -4.65 27.96
CA GLN A 103 33.98 -3.70 26.99
C GLN A 103 32.86 -2.83 26.40
N PRO A 104 33.11 -1.53 26.14
CA PRO A 104 32.15 -0.66 25.46
C PRO A 104 31.68 -1.17 24.10
N ALA A 105 32.49 -1.97 23.40
CA ALA A 105 32.09 -2.61 22.14
C ALA A 105 30.89 -3.56 22.30
N ALA A 106 30.74 -4.23 23.46
CA ALA A 106 29.59 -5.10 23.73
C ALA A 106 28.28 -4.30 23.83
N LEU A 107 28.35 -3.02 24.24
CA LEU A 107 27.18 -2.13 24.24
C LEU A 107 26.76 -1.76 22.82
N GLN A 108 27.72 -1.59 21.89
CA GLN A 108 27.41 -1.37 20.48
C GLN A 108 26.69 -2.58 19.89
N SER A 109 27.14 -3.79 20.20
CA SER A 109 26.45 -5.02 19.79
C SER A 109 25.03 -5.11 20.38
N ALA A 110 24.83 -4.81 21.66
CA ALA A 110 23.50 -4.83 22.27
C ALA A 110 22.52 -3.82 21.62
N VAL A 111 23.00 -2.65 21.20
CA VAL A 111 22.19 -1.68 20.45
C VAL A 111 21.93 -2.16 19.00
N CYS A 112 22.95 -2.75 18.36
CA CYS A 112 22.87 -3.33 17.02
C CYS A 112 21.87 -4.50 16.95
N ASP A 113 21.81 -5.31 18.01
CA ASP A 113 20.92 -6.47 18.15
C ASP A 113 19.49 -6.11 18.59
N ILE A 114 19.17 -4.82 18.77
CA ILE A 114 17.85 -4.31 19.16
C ILE A 114 17.46 -4.66 20.62
N ASP A 115 18.39 -5.10 21.46
CA ASP A 115 18.09 -5.33 22.88
C ASP A 115 17.72 -4.03 23.60
N TYR A 116 18.34 -2.93 23.16
CA TYR A 116 18.11 -1.57 23.67
C TYR A 116 18.00 -0.57 22.53
N TRP A 117 17.35 0.56 22.79
CA TRP A 117 17.24 1.69 21.86
C TRP A 117 18.52 2.53 21.79
N GLY A 118 19.32 2.47 22.85
CA GLY A 118 20.66 3.07 22.93
C GLY A 118 21.40 2.58 24.17
N ALA A 119 22.66 2.95 24.29
CA ALA A 119 23.49 2.65 25.44
C ALA A 119 24.20 3.90 25.92
N LEU A 120 24.14 4.20 27.21
CA LEU A 120 24.88 5.27 27.86
C LEU A 120 25.92 4.66 28.79
N TYR A 121 27.17 5.10 28.71
CA TYR A 121 28.17 4.65 29.68
C TYR A 121 29.09 5.78 30.13
N VAL A 122 29.52 5.67 31.38
CA VAL A 122 30.58 6.53 31.94
C VAL A 122 31.90 5.80 31.80
N SER A 123 32.88 6.43 31.15
CA SER A 123 34.19 5.83 30.92
C SER A 123 34.95 5.57 32.23
N GLN A 124 35.79 4.54 32.24
CA GLN A 124 36.67 4.24 33.38
C GLN A 124 37.47 5.47 33.80
N ASN A 125 37.63 5.72 35.10
CA ASN A 125 38.43 6.81 35.66
C ASN A 125 38.00 8.23 35.19
N ALA A 126 36.75 8.41 34.75
CA ALA A 126 36.23 9.71 34.34
C ALA A 126 36.25 10.72 35.51
N SER A 127 35.82 10.31 36.71
CA SER A 127 35.81 11.20 37.88
C SER A 127 37.21 11.60 38.32
N SER A 128 38.17 10.66 38.29
CA SER A 128 39.55 10.98 38.69
C SER A 128 40.22 11.89 37.67
N ARG A 129 40.08 11.61 36.36
CA ARG A 129 40.59 12.49 35.29
C ARG A 129 40.04 13.91 35.38
N LEU A 130 38.73 14.03 35.65
CA LEU A 130 38.10 15.34 35.84
C LEU A 130 38.69 16.06 37.06
N SER A 131 38.87 15.37 38.19
CA SER A 131 39.43 15.98 39.40
C SER A 131 40.89 16.43 39.23
N GLU A 132 41.70 15.67 38.48
CA GLU A 132 43.09 16.01 38.16
C GLU A 132 43.16 17.23 37.21
N ALA A 133 42.26 17.28 36.22
CA ALA A 133 42.19 18.38 35.27
C ALA A 133 41.80 19.72 35.93
N LEU A 134 41.04 19.70 37.02
CA LEU A 134 40.73 20.91 37.79
C LEU A 134 41.98 21.52 38.47
N GLY A 135 43.01 20.72 38.75
CA GLY A 135 44.28 21.17 39.31
C GLY A 135 45.14 22.02 38.36
N GLY A 136 44.79 22.10 37.07
CA GLY A 136 45.52 22.83 36.05
C GLY A 136 46.78 22.11 35.53
N GLY A 137 47.54 22.78 34.67
CA GLY A 137 48.78 22.27 34.10
C GLY A 137 48.56 21.26 32.97
N GLU A 138 49.45 20.26 32.88
CA GLU A 138 49.43 19.29 31.78
C GLU A 138 48.14 18.46 31.76
N ALA A 139 47.64 18.06 32.93
CA ALA A 139 46.40 17.30 33.07
C ALA A 139 45.19 18.05 32.50
N ALA A 140 45.10 19.37 32.73
CA ALA A 140 44.04 20.21 32.15
C ALA A 140 44.18 20.33 30.63
N SER A 141 45.42 20.45 30.11
CA SER A 141 45.66 20.57 28.67
C SER A 141 45.39 19.29 27.88
N LEU A 142 45.55 18.13 28.50
CA LEU A 142 45.30 16.81 27.89
C LEU A 142 43.87 16.30 28.13
N TYR A 143 43.08 16.99 28.96
CA TYR A 143 41.73 16.54 29.30
C TYR A 143 40.78 16.71 28.12
N ASN A 144 40.27 15.58 27.63
CA ASN A 144 39.24 15.54 26.61
C ASN A 144 37.85 15.40 27.25
N ARG A 145 36.97 16.37 27.02
CA ARG A 145 35.62 16.43 27.59
C ARG A 145 34.71 15.33 27.08
N SER A 146 34.93 14.85 25.86
CA SER A 146 34.13 13.79 25.24
C SER A 146 34.42 12.40 25.83
N ASP A 147 35.50 12.23 26.60
CA ASP A 147 35.91 10.91 27.10
C ASP A 147 35.27 10.54 28.45
N ALA A 148 34.37 11.37 28.99
CA ALA A 148 33.73 11.10 30.27
C ALA A 148 32.42 10.30 30.11
N LEU A 149 31.54 10.74 29.22
CA LEU A 149 30.21 10.18 29.02
C LEU A 149 29.98 9.91 27.53
N THR A 150 29.54 8.71 27.18
CA THR A 150 29.30 8.34 25.79
C THR A 150 27.94 7.69 25.61
N PHE A 151 27.21 8.13 24.58
CA PHE A 151 25.94 7.58 24.14
C PHE A 151 26.11 6.87 22.79
N VAL A 152 25.71 5.60 22.74
CA VAL A 152 25.71 4.74 21.55
C VAL A 152 24.28 4.56 21.07
N TRP A 153 24.03 4.76 19.78
CA TRP A 153 22.70 4.67 19.18
C TRP A 153 22.78 4.34 17.69
N ASN A 154 21.64 4.04 17.09
CA ASN A 154 21.54 3.73 15.66
C ASN A 154 20.50 4.63 14.98
N GLU A 155 20.96 5.64 14.25
CA GLU A 155 20.10 6.60 13.56
C GLU A 155 19.21 5.96 12.49
N ALA A 156 19.58 4.79 11.96
CA ALA A 156 18.84 4.13 10.89
C ALA A 156 17.50 3.50 11.32
N ARG A 157 17.26 3.23 12.62
CA ARG A 157 16.12 2.40 13.09
C ARG A 157 14.76 3.11 12.99
N TYR A 158 14.61 4.31 13.55
CA TYR A 158 13.45 5.19 13.35
C TYR A 158 13.92 6.61 13.59
N SER A 159 14.34 7.31 12.52
CA SER A 159 15.15 8.52 12.66
C SER A 159 14.52 9.59 13.58
N THR A 160 13.21 9.84 13.47
CA THR A 160 12.52 10.85 14.31
C THR A 160 12.51 10.50 15.80
N VAL A 161 12.30 9.23 16.12
CA VAL A 161 12.24 8.73 17.51
C VAL A 161 13.63 8.72 18.11
N ILE A 162 14.60 8.28 17.33
CA ILE A 162 16.01 8.24 17.72
C ILE A 162 16.57 9.67 17.91
N ASP A 163 16.22 10.63 17.06
CA ASP A 163 16.57 12.05 17.25
C ASP A 163 16.02 12.57 18.60
N SER A 164 14.77 12.19 18.92
CA SER A 164 14.13 12.55 20.20
C SER A 164 14.82 11.89 21.39
N LEU A 165 15.26 10.63 21.23
CA LEU A 165 16.03 9.91 22.25
C LEU A 165 17.41 10.53 22.49
N ALA A 166 18.13 10.90 21.42
CA ALA A 166 19.42 11.58 21.52
C ALA A 166 19.28 12.93 22.24
N ASN A 167 18.23 13.70 21.94
CA ASN A 167 17.92 14.93 22.66
C ASN A 167 17.60 14.69 24.15
N ALA A 168 16.92 13.60 24.49
CA ALA A 168 16.69 13.22 25.88
C ALA A 168 18.01 12.89 26.60
N MET A 169 18.96 12.23 25.92
CA MET A 169 20.29 11.96 26.48
C MET A 169 21.14 13.23 26.67
N ASN A 170 21.06 14.20 25.75
CA ASN A 170 21.67 15.52 25.93
C ASN A 170 21.08 16.25 27.16
N THR A 171 19.76 16.15 27.35
CA THR A 171 19.07 16.72 28.52
C THR A 171 19.53 16.04 29.81
N LEU A 172 19.71 14.71 29.79
CA LEU A 172 20.28 13.97 30.91
C LEU A 172 21.72 14.40 31.23
N SER A 173 22.58 14.56 30.22
CA SER A 173 23.97 15.00 30.41
C SER A 173 24.04 16.39 31.04
N SER A 174 23.32 17.36 30.48
CA SER A 174 23.28 18.74 31.00
C SER A 174 22.69 18.82 32.42
N THR A 175 21.67 18.01 32.72
CA THR A 175 21.14 17.90 34.09
C THR A 175 22.18 17.27 35.01
N ALA A 176 22.92 16.25 34.56
CA ALA A 176 24.00 15.63 35.32
C ALA A 176 25.15 16.60 35.60
N GLU A 177 25.48 17.53 34.70
CA GLU A 177 26.47 18.59 34.94
C GLU A 177 26.03 19.53 36.08
N ALA A 178 24.75 19.93 36.08
CA ALA A 178 24.17 20.76 37.13
C ALA A 178 24.16 20.03 38.49
N VAL A 179 23.80 18.74 38.47
CA VAL A 179 23.82 17.87 39.65
C VAL A 179 25.24 17.66 40.17
N TYR A 180 26.23 17.44 39.29
CA TYR A 180 27.65 17.33 39.66
C TYR A 180 28.13 18.58 40.39
N THR A 181 27.79 19.76 39.86
CA THR A 181 28.11 21.04 40.49
C THR A 181 27.45 21.16 41.87
N ARG A 182 26.25 20.62 42.06
CA ARG A 182 25.54 20.63 43.36
C ARG A 182 26.15 19.68 44.38
N ILE A 183 26.54 18.47 43.98
CA ILE A 183 27.09 17.45 44.88
C ILE A 183 28.56 17.72 45.22
N ASN A 184 29.36 18.11 44.22
CA ASN A 184 30.82 18.19 44.33
C ASN A 184 31.37 19.60 44.02
N GLY A 185 30.52 20.62 43.92
CA GLY A 185 30.95 21.99 43.59
C GLY A 185 31.94 22.56 44.61
N THR A 186 31.71 22.40 45.91
CA THR A 186 32.62 22.89 46.95
C THR A 186 33.97 22.16 46.93
N GLY A 187 33.98 20.85 46.66
CA GLY A 187 35.19 20.06 46.48
C GLY A 187 35.94 20.47 45.21
N SER A 188 35.22 20.68 44.12
CA SER A 188 35.76 21.08 42.82
C SER A 188 36.36 22.49 42.86
N VAL A 189 35.75 23.43 43.58
CA VAL A 189 36.30 24.78 43.81
C VAL A 189 37.57 24.74 44.66
N ALA A 190 37.65 23.84 45.65
CA ALA A 190 38.85 23.68 46.47
C ALA A 190 40.05 23.11 45.67
N LEU A 191 39.77 22.27 44.67
CA LEU A 191 40.76 21.68 43.76
C LEU A 191 41.13 22.61 42.58
N LEU A 192 40.28 23.59 42.29
CA LEU A 192 40.40 24.44 41.11
C LEU A 192 41.63 25.35 41.17
N ASN A 193 42.52 25.20 40.20
CA ASN A 193 43.57 26.18 39.97
C ASN A 193 43.02 27.39 39.22
N ALA A 194 42.58 28.41 39.96
CA ALA A 194 42.02 29.65 39.42
C ALA A 194 43.02 30.49 38.59
N SER A 195 44.29 30.10 38.52
CA SER A 195 45.29 30.77 37.67
C SER A 195 45.38 30.15 36.27
N ASP A 196 44.82 28.95 36.06
CA ASP A 196 44.82 28.26 34.77
C ASP A 196 43.47 28.45 34.05
N PRO A 197 43.43 29.15 32.90
CA PRO A 197 42.19 29.35 32.16
C PRO A 197 41.56 28.04 31.66
N THR A 198 42.38 27.00 31.43
CA THR A 198 41.90 25.69 30.98
C THR A 198 41.13 24.99 32.09
N ALA A 199 41.66 25.01 33.32
CA ALA A 199 40.99 24.45 34.49
C ALA A 199 39.66 25.15 34.79
N ILE A 200 39.59 26.49 34.64
CA ILE A 200 38.33 27.25 34.77
C ILE A 200 37.32 26.82 33.70
N SER A 201 37.78 26.62 32.46
CA SER A 201 36.90 26.19 31.37
C SER A 201 36.33 24.79 31.60
N ILE A 202 37.11 23.88 32.19
CA ILE A 202 36.69 22.52 32.55
C ILE A 202 35.75 22.57 33.75
N PHE A 203 35.99 23.44 34.73
CA PHE A 203 35.06 23.63 35.84
C PHE A 203 33.67 24.11 35.37
N ALA A 204 33.62 25.03 34.40
CA ALA A 204 32.37 25.57 33.86
C ALA A 204 31.60 24.56 32.99
N ASN A 205 32.32 23.65 32.32
CA ASN A 205 31.74 22.59 31.50
C ASN A 205 32.61 21.33 31.64
N PRO A 206 32.27 20.43 32.58
CA PRO A 206 33.15 19.35 33.02
C PRO A 206 33.25 18.20 32.01
N TRP A 207 32.22 17.98 31.20
CA TRP A 207 32.25 17.01 30.11
C TRP A 207 31.31 17.43 28.99
N GLU A 208 31.41 16.73 27.87
CA GLU A 208 30.49 16.80 26.74
C GLU A 208 30.01 15.38 26.44
N LEU A 209 28.72 15.21 26.12
CA LEU A 209 28.19 13.90 25.76
C LEU A 209 28.75 13.47 24.41
N ALA A 210 29.67 12.51 24.41
CA ALA A 210 30.12 11.89 23.17
C ALA A 210 29.00 11.02 22.57
N SER A 211 28.93 11.01 21.25
CA SER A 211 27.91 10.30 20.49
C SER A 211 28.56 9.32 19.52
N ILE A 212 28.27 8.04 19.66
CA ILE A 212 28.64 6.97 18.72
C ILE A 212 27.36 6.54 18.00
N ASP A 213 27.19 7.04 16.79
CA ASP A 213 26.12 6.60 15.91
C ASP A 213 26.61 5.44 15.02
N ILE A 214 25.96 4.29 15.15
CA ILE A 214 26.28 3.06 14.42
C ILE A 214 26.12 3.27 12.91
N GLN A 215 25.05 3.93 12.48
CA GLN A 215 24.79 4.18 11.07
C GLN A 215 24.11 5.54 10.89
N SER A 216 24.93 6.53 10.56
CA SER A 216 24.41 7.86 10.27
C SER A 216 23.63 7.92 8.97
N THR A 217 22.49 8.61 9.04
CA THR A 217 21.53 8.85 7.97
C THR A 217 21.31 10.35 7.77
N VAL A 218 22.32 11.06 7.29
CA VAL A 218 22.32 12.52 7.10
C VAL A 218 21.31 13.05 6.05
N GLN A 219 20.62 12.17 5.33
CA GLN A 219 19.67 12.56 4.29
C GLN A 219 18.37 13.14 4.88
N GLY A 220 18.06 14.39 4.55
CA GLY A 220 16.80 15.03 4.99
C GLY A 220 15.53 14.32 4.47
N SER A 221 15.65 13.54 3.40
CA SER A 221 14.56 12.71 2.83
C SER A 221 14.26 11.44 3.64
N ARG A 222 15.05 11.11 4.68
CA ARG A 222 14.85 9.90 5.51
C ARG A 222 13.44 9.79 6.09
N LEU A 223 12.83 10.93 6.42
CA LEU A 223 11.46 11.07 6.94
C LEU A 223 10.37 10.60 5.97
N ILE A 224 10.72 10.54 4.68
CA ILE A 224 9.78 10.25 3.59
C ILE A 224 9.89 8.79 3.14
N TYR A 225 11.04 8.14 3.37
CA TYR A 225 11.30 6.77 2.93
C TYR A 225 10.41 5.74 3.62
N ASN A 226 10.12 5.91 4.91
CA ASN A 226 9.20 5.06 5.66
C ASN A 226 7.73 5.41 5.41
N THR A 227 7.39 6.48 4.70
CA THR A 227 5.99 6.90 4.54
C THR A 227 5.60 7.04 3.07
N LEU A 228 5.95 8.16 2.43
CA LEU A 228 5.48 8.44 1.07
C LEU A 228 6.05 7.45 0.05
N VAL A 229 7.27 6.94 0.23
CA VAL A 229 7.83 5.94 -0.70
C VAL A 229 6.98 4.66 -0.68
N ILE A 230 6.60 4.17 0.51
CA ILE A 230 5.72 3.00 0.65
C ILE A 230 4.35 3.27 0.05
N ILE A 231 3.77 4.46 0.29
CA ILE A 231 2.49 4.87 -0.32
C ILE A 231 2.58 4.87 -1.85
N LEU A 232 3.64 5.46 -2.40
CA LEU A 232 3.83 5.57 -3.84
C LEU A 232 3.98 4.20 -4.50
N ILE A 233 4.70 3.27 -3.88
CA ILE A 233 4.78 1.88 -4.34
C ILE A 233 3.37 1.28 -4.40
N LEU A 234 2.60 1.35 -3.31
CA LEU A 234 1.25 0.75 -3.25
C LEU A 234 0.30 1.35 -4.31
N ILE A 235 0.33 2.66 -4.51
CA ILE A 235 -0.51 3.36 -5.49
C ILE A 235 -0.07 3.00 -6.93
N GLN A 236 1.24 2.97 -7.18
CA GLN A 236 1.79 2.59 -8.47
C GLN A 236 1.33 1.19 -8.89
N GLU A 237 1.40 0.22 -7.98
CA GLU A 237 0.94 -1.15 -8.26
C GLU A 237 -0.56 -1.20 -8.56
N PHE A 238 -1.37 -0.42 -7.84
CA PHE A 238 -2.80 -0.32 -8.10
C PHE A 238 -3.11 0.23 -9.50
N PHE A 239 -2.40 1.27 -9.95
CA PHE A 239 -2.62 1.86 -11.27
C PHE A 239 -2.25 0.91 -12.41
N PHE A 240 -1.14 0.18 -12.28
CA PHE A 240 -0.78 -0.82 -13.26
C PHE A 240 -1.75 -2.00 -13.27
N LEU A 241 -2.18 -2.45 -12.09
CA LEU A 241 -3.21 -3.47 -11.95
C LEU A 241 -4.51 -3.07 -12.66
N GLY A 242 -4.97 -1.83 -12.47
CA GLY A 242 -6.14 -1.28 -13.17
C GLY A 242 -5.96 -1.27 -14.69
N THR A 243 -4.77 -0.91 -15.17
CA THR A 243 -4.42 -0.91 -16.60
C THR A 243 -4.50 -2.33 -17.18
N ILE A 244 -3.88 -3.32 -16.52
CA ILE A 244 -3.93 -4.70 -16.96
C ILE A 244 -5.37 -5.24 -16.92
N ASN A 245 -6.12 -4.97 -15.85
CA ASN A 245 -7.53 -5.39 -15.78
C ASN A 245 -8.37 -4.81 -16.92
N GLY A 246 -8.17 -3.53 -17.25
CA GLY A 246 -8.83 -2.86 -18.37
C GLY A 246 -8.48 -3.50 -19.72
N LEU A 247 -7.20 -3.80 -19.96
CA LEU A 247 -6.76 -4.47 -21.20
C LEU A 247 -7.39 -5.86 -21.33
N TYR A 248 -7.42 -6.65 -20.25
CA TYR A 248 -8.02 -7.99 -20.27
C TYR A 248 -9.52 -7.97 -20.58
N ALA A 249 -10.24 -6.96 -20.07
CA ALA A 249 -11.66 -6.75 -20.37
C ALA A 249 -11.85 -6.32 -21.83
N GLN A 250 -11.09 -5.32 -22.29
CA GLN A 250 -11.18 -4.77 -23.65
C GLN A 250 -10.92 -5.84 -24.72
N PHE A 251 -9.94 -6.72 -24.51
CA PHE A 251 -9.60 -7.79 -25.44
C PHE A 251 -10.37 -9.10 -25.20
N GLN A 252 -11.30 -9.12 -24.23
CA GLN A 252 -12.12 -10.29 -23.87
C GLN A 252 -11.28 -11.57 -23.64
N LEU A 253 -10.09 -11.41 -23.03
CA LEU A 253 -9.11 -12.49 -22.92
C LEU A 253 -9.58 -13.61 -21.98
N PHE A 254 -10.40 -13.27 -20.99
CA PHE A 254 -10.91 -14.23 -20.00
C PHE A 254 -11.83 -15.31 -20.60
N GLY A 255 -12.53 -15.00 -21.71
CA GLY A 255 -13.38 -15.96 -22.42
C GLY A 255 -12.69 -16.69 -23.57
N ARG A 256 -11.53 -16.21 -24.04
CA ARG A 256 -10.83 -16.73 -25.23
C ARG A 256 -9.61 -17.58 -24.90
N ILE A 257 -8.99 -17.39 -23.73
CA ILE A 257 -7.73 -18.04 -23.33
C ILE A 257 -7.97 -18.91 -22.10
N SER A 258 -7.32 -20.08 -22.06
CA SER A 258 -7.35 -20.96 -20.88
C SER A 258 -6.84 -20.26 -19.62
N ALA A 259 -7.55 -20.38 -18.50
CA ALA A 259 -7.21 -19.74 -17.23
C ALA A 259 -5.76 -19.97 -16.77
N ARG A 260 -5.20 -21.18 -16.94
CA ARG A 260 -3.80 -21.49 -16.57
C ARG A 260 -2.78 -20.59 -17.26
N ARG A 261 -2.96 -20.34 -18.56
CA ARG A 261 -2.08 -19.46 -19.34
C ARG A 261 -2.22 -18.00 -18.89
N ILE A 262 -3.44 -17.58 -18.56
CA ILE A 262 -3.69 -16.25 -18.00
C ILE A 262 -2.97 -16.08 -16.67
N ILE A 263 -3.04 -17.06 -15.76
CA ILE A 263 -2.34 -17.01 -14.47
C ILE A 263 -0.84 -16.83 -14.68
N VAL A 264 -0.20 -17.66 -15.51
CA VAL A 264 1.24 -17.59 -15.77
C VAL A 264 1.62 -16.24 -16.38
N PHE A 265 0.89 -15.77 -17.40
CA PHE A 265 1.19 -14.49 -18.05
C PHE A 265 0.97 -13.31 -17.09
N ARG A 266 -0.06 -13.37 -16.25
CA ARG A 266 -0.36 -12.33 -15.25
C ARG A 266 0.72 -12.26 -14.16
N LEU A 267 1.22 -13.41 -13.68
CA LEU A 267 2.33 -13.46 -12.73
C LEU A 267 3.64 -12.96 -13.35
N LEU A 268 3.91 -13.28 -14.62
CA LEU A 268 5.11 -12.80 -15.31
C LEU A 268 5.07 -11.28 -15.53
N ILE A 269 3.94 -10.74 -15.99
CA ILE A 269 3.83 -9.30 -16.23
C ILE A 269 3.83 -8.49 -14.93
N SER A 270 3.22 -9.00 -13.85
CA SER A 270 3.30 -8.37 -12.53
C SER A 270 4.72 -8.41 -11.99
N ALA A 271 5.41 -9.54 -12.07
CA ALA A 271 6.79 -9.67 -11.61
C ALA A 271 7.74 -8.74 -12.38
N LEU A 272 7.62 -8.66 -13.71
CA LEU A 272 8.47 -7.76 -14.53
C LEU A 272 8.18 -6.28 -14.25
N TYR A 273 6.90 -5.90 -14.13
CA TYR A 273 6.53 -4.52 -13.84
C TYR A 273 7.01 -4.09 -12.47
N THR A 274 6.73 -4.89 -11.44
CA THR A 274 7.15 -4.60 -10.06
C THR A 274 8.67 -4.58 -9.92
N LEU A 275 9.39 -5.42 -10.67
CA LEU A 275 10.86 -5.44 -10.71
C LEU A 275 11.43 -4.15 -11.30
N ALA A 276 10.83 -3.65 -12.38
CA ALA A 276 11.22 -2.38 -12.99
C ALA A 276 10.84 -1.19 -12.11
N GLY A 277 9.63 -1.23 -11.52
CA GLY A 277 9.13 -0.21 -10.61
C GLY A 277 10.00 -0.06 -9.36
N SER A 278 10.32 -1.17 -8.71
CA SER A 278 11.21 -1.17 -7.55
C SER A 278 12.64 -0.75 -7.90
N LEU A 279 13.11 -1.04 -9.13
CA LEU A 279 14.41 -0.54 -9.62
C LEU A 279 14.40 0.97 -9.76
N CYS A 280 13.31 1.57 -10.26
CA CYS A 280 13.14 3.02 -10.29
C CYS A 280 13.14 3.62 -8.88
N THR A 281 12.42 3.02 -7.93
CA THR A 281 12.37 3.48 -6.55
C THR A 281 13.74 3.38 -5.86
N ALA A 282 14.39 2.22 -5.91
CA ALA A 282 15.71 2.00 -5.34
C ALA A 282 16.78 2.86 -6.02
N GLY A 283 16.68 3.04 -7.34
CA GLY A 283 17.53 3.93 -8.12
C GLY A 283 17.35 5.40 -7.73
N ALA A 284 16.13 5.86 -7.47
CA ALA A 284 15.87 7.21 -6.99
C ALA A 284 16.45 7.43 -5.58
N ILE A 285 16.22 6.51 -4.65
CA ILE A 285 16.82 6.56 -3.30
C ILE A 285 18.34 6.65 -3.41
N TRP A 286 18.94 5.88 -4.32
CA TRP A 286 20.38 5.87 -4.56
C TRP A 286 20.92 7.13 -5.23
N ALA A 287 20.17 7.72 -6.17
CA ALA A 287 20.58 8.94 -6.85
C ALA A 287 20.56 10.15 -5.90
N PHE A 288 19.63 10.18 -4.94
CA PHE A 288 19.43 11.28 -4.00
C PHE A 288 20.01 11.04 -2.59
N ARG A 289 20.90 10.06 -2.42
CA ARG A 289 21.51 9.68 -1.14
C ARG A 289 22.59 10.62 -0.60
N ALA A 290 22.62 11.90 -0.99
CA ALA A 290 23.75 12.81 -0.72
C ALA A 290 24.24 12.71 0.76
N GLY A 291 25.53 12.40 0.94
CA GLY A 291 26.15 12.22 2.27
C GLY A 291 25.87 10.89 2.98
N TRP A 292 24.98 10.05 2.45
CA TRP A 292 24.64 8.76 3.06
C TRP A 292 25.55 7.64 2.55
N HIS A 293 26.34 7.09 3.47
CA HIS A 293 27.39 6.09 3.18
C HIS A 293 26.84 4.67 3.05
N VAL A 294 26.07 4.40 2.00
CA VAL A 294 25.57 3.06 1.66
C VAL A 294 26.30 2.41 0.49
N SER A 295 26.59 1.12 0.62
CA SER A 295 27.32 0.30 -0.35
C SER A 295 26.44 -0.22 -1.49
N GLY A 296 27.05 -0.61 -2.61
CA GLY A 296 26.33 -1.21 -3.74
C GLY A 296 25.61 -2.52 -3.40
N LYS A 297 26.10 -3.25 -2.39
CA LYS A 297 25.43 -4.44 -1.85
C LYS A 297 24.11 -4.07 -1.18
N GLN A 298 24.12 -3.03 -0.33
CA GLN A 298 22.92 -2.53 0.33
C GLN A 298 21.89 -2.01 -0.67
N TRP A 299 22.34 -1.39 -1.76
CA TRP A 299 21.46 -1.00 -2.86
C TRP A 299 20.76 -2.19 -3.53
N ALA A 300 21.53 -3.23 -3.89
CA ALA A 300 20.96 -4.43 -4.53
C ALA A 300 19.95 -5.13 -3.61
N LEU A 301 20.25 -5.23 -2.31
CA LEU A 301 19.33 -5.78 -1.32
C LEU A 301 18.07 -4.91 -1.14
N THR A 302 18.23 -3.57 -1.11
CA THR A 302 17.12 -2.63 -1.07
C THR A 302 16.20 -2.81 -2.28
N TRP A 303 16.77 -2.95 -3.47
CA TRP A 303 16.00 -3.21 -4.69
C TRP A 303 15.22 -4.54 -4.61
N LEU A 304 15.87 -5.62 -4.20
CA LEU A 304 15.25 -6.94 -4.10
C LEU A 304 14.10 -6.98 -3.08
N ILE A 305 14.27 -6.36 -1.91
CA ILE A 305 13.20 -6.35 -0.90
C ILE A 305 12.04 -5.44 -1.32
N LEU A 306 12.31 -4.30 -1.96
CA LEU A 306 11.26 -3.44 -2.52
C LEU A 306 10.53 -4.13 -3.67
N TRP A 307 11.23 -4.95 -4.48
CA TRP A 307 10.59 -5.79 -5.50
C TRP A 307 9.64 -6.80 -4.87
N LEU A 308 10.08 -7.57 -3.86
CA LEU A 308 9.23 -8.52 -3.16
C LEU A 308 7.99 -7.82 -2.57
N PHE A 309 8.20 -6.67 -1.91
CA PHE A 309 7.12 -5.86 -1.35
C PHE A 309 6.14 -5.33 -2.41
N ALA A 310 6.64 -4.85 -3.55
CA ALA A 310 5.79 -4.41 -4.65
C ALA A 310 4.98 -5.58 -5.22
N HIS A 311 5.62 -6.73 -5.47
CA HIS A 311 4.96 -7.90 -6.05
C HIS A 311 3.87 -8.48 -5.16
N LEU A 312 4.14 -8.69 -3.86
CA LEU A 312 3.13 -9.22 -2.94
C LEU A 312 1.94 -8.27 -2.80
N ASN A 313 2.16 -6.95 -2.83
CA ASN A 313 1.08 -5.97 -2.77
C ASN A 313 0.30 -5.92 -4.08
N PHE A 314 0.96 -6.02 -5.24
CA PHE A 314 0.28 -6.17 -6.52
C PHE A 314 -0.69 -7.36 -6.49
N LEU A 315 -0.24 -8.53 -6.01
CA LEU A 315 -1.08 -9.72 -5.86
C LEU A 315 -2.22 -9.51 -4.86
N THR A 316 -1.94 -8.86 -3.72
CA THR A 316 -2.95 -8.60 -2.69
C THR A 316 -4.04 -7.64 -3.20
N LEU A 317 -3.65 -6.60 -3.93
CA LEU A 317 -4.59 -5.69 -4.58
C LEU A 317 -5.36 -6.39 -5.70
N ASP A 318 -4.75 -7.33 -6.42
CA ASP A 318 -5.46 -8.15 -7.40
C ASP A 318 -6.58 -8.96 -6.74
N VAL A 319 -6.32 -9.56 -5.58
CA VAL A 319 -7.36 -10.22 -4.77
C VAL A 319 -8.52 -9.26 -4.49
N PHE A 320 -8.27 -8.02 -4.07
CA PHE A 320 -9.37 -7.04 -3.88
C PHE A 320 -10.16 -6.80 -5.17
N THR A 321 -9.50 -6.65 -6.31
CA THR A 321 -10.19 -6.44 -7.60
C THR A 321 -10.98 -7.65 -8.10
N VAL A 322 -10.69 -8.86 -7.61
CA VAL A 322 -11.44 -10.07 -7.97
C VAL A 322 -12.64 -10.26 -7.05
N TRP A 323 -12.41 -10.09 -5.75
CA TRP A 323 -13.34 -10.56 -4.72
C TRP A 323 -14.32 -9.48 -4.27
N LEU A 324 -13.99 -8.21 -4.45
CA LEU A 324 -14.85 -7.08 -4.12
C LEU A 324 -15.62 -6.56 -5.35
N PRO A 325 -16.85 -6.07 -5.15
CA PRO A 325 -17.56 -5.34 -6.20
C PRO A 325 -16.76 -4.08 -6.62
N PRO A 326 -16.76 -3.71 -7.90
CA PRO A 326 -15.96 -2.60 -8.42
C PRO A 326 -16.05 -1.28 -7.63
N PRO A 327 -17.25 -0.83 -7.17
CA PRO A 327 -17.37 0.43 -6.41
C PRO A 327 -16.61 0.45 -5.07
N TYR A 328 -16.35 -0.70 -4.46
CA TYR A 328 -15.69 -0.81 -3.16
C TYR A 328 -14.18 -1.03 -3.26
N VAL A 329 -13.64 -1.30 -4.45
CA VAL A 329 -12.20 -1.52 -4.66
C VAL A 329 -11.37 -0.31 -4.20
N PRO A 330 -11.71 0.96 -4.53
CA PRO A 330 -10.96 2.11 -4.04
C PRO A 330 -11.00 2.26 -2.51
N MET A 331 -12.11 1.86 -1.88
CA MET A 331 -12.27 1.89 -0.42
C MET A 331 -11.38 0.84 0.27
N ALA A 332 -11.26 -0.36 -0.32
CA ALA A 332 -10.34 -1.38 0.16
C ALA A 332 -8.87 -0.98 -0.05
N LEU A 333 -8.54 -0.36 -1.20
CA LEU A 333 -7.21 0.18 -1.48
C LEU A 333 -6.78 1.19 -0.40
N ILE A 334 -7.59 2.23 -0.16
CA ILE A 334 -7.21 3.26 0.82
C ILE A 334 -7.09 2.66 2.22
N SER A 335 -7.96 1.72 2.59
CA SER A 335 -7.86 1.01 3.86
C SER A 335 -6.55 0.24 3.97
N TRP A 336 -6.20 -0.54 2.94
CA TRP A 336 -4.96 -1.32 2.90
C TRP A 336 -3.71 -0.43 2.99
N VAL A 337 -3.70 0.69 2.26
CA VAL A 337 -2.61 1.67 2.30
C VAL A 337 -2.47 2.25 3.71
N ILE A 338 -3.56 2.72 4.31
CA ILE A 338 -3.51 3.34 5.64
C ILE A 338 -3.06 2.33 6.71
N LEU A 339 -3.57 1.10 6.70
CA LEU A 339 -3.14 0.06 7.64
C LEU A 339 -1.63 -0.17 7.56
N ASN A 340 -1.11 -0.36 6.34
CA ASN A 340 0.31 -0.60 6.08
C ASN A 340 1.18 0.59 6.52
N VAL A 341 0.83 1.82 6.14
CA VAL A 341 1.62 3.01 6.50
C VAL A 341 1.60 3.25 8.01
N THR A 342 0.44 3.08 8.66
CA THR A 342 0.32 3.28 10.11
C THR A 342 1.28 2.38 10.89
N SER A 343 1.55 1.17 10.39
CA SER A 343 2.46 0.21 11.02
C SER A 343 3.94 0.62 11.04
N ILE A 344 4.32 1.69 10.32
CA ILE A 344 5.70 2.16 10.17
C ILE A 344 5.88 3.65 10.50
N LEU A 345 4.81 4.33 10.94
CA LEU A 345 4.89 5.70 11.41
C LEU A 345 5.69 5.82 12.71
N LEU A 346 5.48 4.86 13.61
CA LEU A 346 6.02 4.88 14.96
C LEU A 346 6.43 3.45 15.35
N PRO A 347 7.51 3.26 16.11
CA PRO A 347 7.80 1.98 16.72
C PRO A 347 6.68 1.56 17.67
N PHE A 348 6.40 0.26 17.73
CA PHE A 348 5.23 -0.25 18.46
C PHE A 348 5.33 -0.09 19.97
N GLU A 349 6.53 0.13 20.50
CA GLU A 349 6.83 0.46 21.88
C GLU A 349 6.18 1.79 22.31
N LEU A 350 6.04 2.74 21.38
CA LEU A 350 5.40 4.03 21.62
C LEU A 350 3.90 4.04 21.29
N SER A 351 3.43 3.02 20.58
CA SER A 351 2.01 2.87 20.24
C SER A 351 1.24 2.06 21.30
N PRO A 352 -0.07 2.31 21.49
CA PRO A 352 -0.90 1.45 22.34
C PRO A 352 -0.83 -0.02 21.90
N ALA A 353 -0.88 -0.95 22.85
CA ALA A 353 -0.68 -2.39 22.60
C ALA A 353 -1.64 -2.98 21.55
N PHE A 354 -2.82 -2.39 21.36
CA PHE A 354 -3.74 -2.76 20.28
C PHE A 354 -3.04 -2.77 18.90
N TYR A 355 -2.20 -1.79 18.59
CA TYR A 355 -1.59 -1.64 17.27
C TYR A 355 -0.48 -2.64 16.95
N ARG A 356 -0.05 -3.46 17.93
CA ARG A 356 0.97 -4.49 17.75
C ARG A 356 0.56 -5.58 16.76
N TRP A 357 -0.73 -5.74 16.44
CA TRP A 357 -1.12 -6.63 15.34
C TRP A 357 -0.49 -6.23 13.99
N GLY A 358 -0.05 -4.97 13.86
CA GLY A 358 0.67 -4.46 12.70
C GLY A 358 1.99 -5.18 12.38
N TYR A 359 2.55 -6.01 13.29
CA TYR A 359 3.65 -6.92 12.95
C TYR A 359 3.30 -7.88 11.80
N ALA A 360 2.01 -8.18 11.60
CA ALA A 360 1.52 -9.00 10.51
C ALA A 360 1.31 -8.22 9.20
N LEU A 361 1.63 -6.94 9.13
CA LEU A 361 1.48 -6.13 7.92
C LEU A 361 2.78 -6.12 7.10
N PRO A 362 2.69 -6.24 5.76
CA PRO A 362 3.88 -6.33 4.92
C PRO A 362 4.72 -5.05 4.94
N ALA A 363 4.11 -3.88 5.15
CA ALA A 363 4.85 -2.61 5.25
C ALA A 363 5.77 -2.57 6.49
N HIS A 364 5.31 -3.07 7.63
CA HIS A 364 6.16 -3.20 8.82
C HIS A 364 7.33 -4.14 8.55
N ALA A 365 7.05 -5.32 7.99
CA ALA A 365 8.07 -6.31 7.68
C ALA A 365 9.12 -5.78 6.68
N VAL A 366 8.72 -5.15 5.57
CA VAL A 366 9.69 -4.57 4.62
C VAL A 366 10.52 -3.46 5.27
N PHE A 367 9.90 -2.63 6.11
CA PHE A 367 10.63 -1.54 6.76
C PHE A 367 11.72 -2.06 7.69
N GLN A 368 11.45 -3.13 8.44
CA GLN A 368 12.44 -3.77 9.32
C GLN A 368 13.60 -4.39 8.53
N VAL A 369 13.32 -4.99 7.38
CA VAL A 369 14.38 -5.47 6.48
C VAL A 369 15.16 -4.31 5.86
N LEU A 370 14.51 -3.19 5.52
CA LEU A 370 15.19 -2.00 5.03
C LEU A 370 16.14 -1.41 6.07
N ILE A 371 15.72 -1.31 7.35
CA ILE A 371 16.59 -0.87 8.44
C ILE A 371 17.80 -1.81 8.57
N ASP A 372 17.58 -3.13 8.55
CA ASP A 372 18.67 -4.11 8.64
C ASP A 372 19.68 -3.92 7.51
N ILE A 373 19.20 -3.81 6.28
CA ILE A 373 20.04 -3.55 5.11
C ILE A 373 20.80 -2.23 5.27
N TRP A 374 20.13 -1.15 5.61
CA TRP A 374 20.70 0.19 5.67
C TRP A 374 21.70 0.37 6.81
N SER A 375 21.48 -0.31 7.94
CA SER A 375 22.37 -0.32 9.11
C SER A 375 23.49 -1.35 9.03
N GLY A 376 23.58 -2.10 7.93
CA GLY A 376 24.66 -3.08 7.73
C GLY A 376 24.49 -4.35 8.57
N GLY A 377 23.26 -4.69 8.95
CA GLY A 377 22.93 -5.85 9.79
C GLY A 377 22.56 -5.51 11.23
N CYS A 378 22.52 -4.23 11.59
CA CYS A 378 22.14 -3.77 12.93
C CYS A 378 20.63 -3.61 13.09
N ASN A 379 19.88 -4.61 12.63
CA ASN A 379 18.48 -4.81 12.98
C ASN A 379 18.05 -6.27 12.71
N PRO A 380 18.46 -7.27 13.53
CA PRO A 380 18.32 -8.71 13.23
C PRO A 380 16.87 -9.25 13.34
N GLN A 381 15.94 -8.65 12.60
CA GLN A 381 14.51 -8.96 12.56
C GLN A 381 14.11 -9.75 11.31
N LEU A 382 15.08 -10.15 10.48
CA LEU A 382 14.84 -10.93 9.26
C LEU A 382 14.09 -12.24 9.52
N GLY A 383 14.35 -12.84 10.69
CA GLY A 383 13.77 -14.12 11.10
C GLY A 383 12.24 -14.12 11.15
N TYR A 384 11.61 -12.99 11.43
CA TYR A 384 10.14 -12.86 11.37
C TYR A 384 9.67 -12.10 10.13
N ALA A 385 10.42 -11.07 9.71
CA ALA A 385 9.97 -10.17 8.65
C ALA A 385 9.86 -10.87 7.28
N LEU A 386 10.85 -11.69 6.91
CA LEU A 386 10.82 -12.41 5.64
C LEU A 386 9.67 -13.43 5.57
N PRO A 387 9.44 -14.29 6.60
CA PRO A 387 8.27 -15.17 6.61
C PRO A 387 6.93 -14.44 6.44
N VAL A 388 6.74 -13.26 7.03
CA VAL A 388 5.52 -12.46 6.84
C VAL A 388 5.36 -12.07 5.37
N LEU A 389 6.41 -11.54 4.74
CA LEU A 389 6.36 -11.17 3.31
C LEU A 389 6.07 -12.38 2.41
N PHE A 390 6.73 -13.52 2.67
CA PHE A 390 6.49 -14.76 1.92
C PHE A 390 5.09 -15.33 2.15
N ALA A 391 4.52 -15.19 3.34
CA ALA A 391 3.16 -15.62 3.63
C ALA A 391 2.14 -14.87 2.74
N TYR A 392 2.28 -13.54 2.62
CA TYR A 392 1.43 -12.75 1.72
C TYR A 392 1.67 -13.07 0.24
N GLU A 393 2.93 -13.19 -0.18
CA GLU A 393 3.27 -13.56 -1.56
C GLU A 393 2.58 -14.88 -1.96
N LEU A 394 2.66 -15.90 -1.12
CA LEU A 394 2.03 -17.20 -1.36
C LEU A 394 0.50 -17.13 -1.26
N SER A 395 -0.05 -16.54 -0.19
CA SER A 395 -1.50 -16.50 0.01
C SER A 395 -2.19 -15.68 -1.07
N SER A 396 -1.66 -14.50 -1.40
CA SER A 396 -2.21 -13.61 -2.42
C SER A 396 -1.99 -14.18 -3.81
N GLY A 397 -0.87 -14.84 -4.08
CA GLY A 397 -0.63 -15.57 -5.34
C GLY A 397 -1.65 -16.68 -5.57
N VAL A 398 -1.93 -17.51 -4.55
CA VAL A 398 -2.94 -18.57 -4.63
C VAL A 398 -4.34 -17.98 -4.83
N LEU A 399 -4.72 -16.97 -4.05
CA LEU A 399 -6.04 -16.33 -4.14
C LEU A 399 -6.25 -15.58 -5.47
N SER A 400 -5.21 -14.93 -6.00
CA SER A 400 -5.23 -14.32 -7.35
C SER A 400 -5.38 -15.40 -8.42
N GLY A 401 -4.66 -16.52 -8.31
CA GLY A 401 -4.80 -17.67 -9.21
C GLY A 401 -6.21 -18.25 -9.25
N ILE A 402 -6.80 -18.51 -8.09
CA ILE A 402 -8.23 -18.91 -7.96
C ILE A 402 -9.13 -17.82 -8.55
N GLY A 403 -8.77 -16.56 -8.33
CA GLY A 403 -9.49 -15.41 -8.85
C GLY A 403 -9.55 -15.32 -10.37
N VAL A 404 -8.48 -15.74 -11.06
CA VAL A 404 -8.48 -15.85 -12.53
C VAL A 404 -9.46 -16.91 -12.99
N TYR A 405 -9.50 -18.09 -12.36
CA TYR A 405 -10.51 -19.11 -12.68
C TYR A 405 -11.93 -18.57 -12.51
N ARG A 406 -12.18 -17.82 -11.43
CA ARG A 406 -13.46 -17.16 -11.18
C ARG A 406 -13.80 -16.17 -12.31
N ARG A 407 -12.88 -15.29 -12.70
CA ARG A 407 -13.08 -14.32 -13.79
C ARG A 407 -13.34 -15.00 -15.13
N SER A 408 -12.56 -16.02 -15.48
CA SER A 408 -12.77 -16.81 -16.70
C SER A 408 -14.13 -17.51 -16.70
N HIS A 409 -14.55 -18.10 -15.58
CA HIS A 409 -15.86 -18.75 -15.47
C HIS A 409 -17.02 -17.78 -15.74
N TYR A 410 -17.02 -16.61 -15.09
CA TYR A 410 -18.07 -15.61 -15.32
C TYR A 410 -18.01 -14.99 -16.72
N ALA A 411 -16.82 -14.85 -17.30
CA ALA A 411 -16.66 -14.38 -18.68
C ALA A 411 -17.26 -15.36 -19.69
N VAL A 412 -17.01 -16.67 -19.52
CA VAL A 412 -17.61 -17.71 -20.37
C VAL A 412 -19.13 -17.72 -20.25
N ILE A 413 -19.68 -17.62 -19.02
CA ILE A 413 -21.13 -17.51 -18.80
C ILE A 413 -21.71 -16.27 -19.49
N ALA A 414 -21.01 -15.14 -19.46
CA ALA A 414 -21.45 -13.91 -20.11
C ALA A 414 -21.52 -14.10 -21.63
N VAL A 415 -20.48 -14.69 -22.24
CA VAL A 415 -20.46 -15.02 -23.67
C VAL A 415 -21.59 -15.99 -24.04
N GLU A 416 -21.80 -17.06 -23.26
CA GLU A 416 -22.91 -18.00 -23.51
C GLU A 416 -24.29 -17.35 -23.42
N ARG A 417 -24.48 -16.37 -22.52
CA ARG A 417 -25.73 -15.61 -22.41
C ARG A 417 -25.92 -14.69 -23.61
N GLU A 418 -24.87 -14.05 -24.07
CA GLU A 418 -24.91 -13.23 -25.29
C GLU A 418 -25.24 -14.08 -26.51
N GLU A 419 -24.63 -15.26 -26.64
CA GLU A 419 -24.94 -16.21 -27.72
C GLU A 419 -26.38 -16.71 -27.67
N LYS A 420 -26.92 -17.03 -26.49
CA LYS A 420 -28.33 -17.43 -26.33
C LYS A 420 -29.29 -16.29 -26.67
N ALA A 421 -29.05 -15.08 -26.17
CA ALA A 421 -29.86 -13.91 -26.50
C ALA A 421 -29.81 -13.59 -28.00
N PHE A 422 -28.67 -13.83 -28.64
CA PHE A 422 -28.50 -13.71 -30.08
C PHE A 422 -29.31 -14.77 -30.83
N GLN A 423 -29.26 -16.03 -30.41
CA GLN A 423 -30.06 -17.12 -31.00
C GLN A 423 -31.57 -16.90 -30.82
N GLU A 424 -32.01 -16.45 -29.66
CA GLU A 424 -33.42 -16.13 -29.39
C GLU A 424 -33.92 -14.98 -30.30
N LYS A 425 -33.11 -13.93 -30.50
CA LYS A 425 -33.45 -12.84 -31.43
C LYS A 425 -33.53 -13.32 -32.89
N ILE A 426 -32.64 -14.22 -33.32
CA ILE A 426 -32.70 -14.82 -34.66
C ILE A 426 -33.95 -15.71 -34.80
N ALA A 427 -34.24 -16.52 -33.79
CA ALA A 427 -35.42 -17.39 -33.79
C ALA A 427 -36.72 -16.58 -33.84
N ALA A 428 -36.85 -15.52 -33.04
CA ALA A 428 -37.99 -14.62 -33.06
C ALA A 428 -38.16 -13.94 -34.43
N ALA A 429 -37.07 -13.46 -35.04
CA ALA A 429 -37.12 -12.87 -36.38
C ALA A 429 -37.53 -13.88 -37.47
N LEU A 430 -37.14 -15.15 -37.32
CA LEU A 430 -37.54 -16.22 -38.22
C LEU A 430 -39.01 -16.60 -38.04
N GLU A 431 -39.50 -16.65 -36.79
CA GLU A 431 -40.91 -16.92 -36.48
C GLU A 431 -41.84 -15.81 -36.99
N ASP A 432 -41.48 -14.53 -36.78
CA ASP A 432 -42.22 -13.39 -37.32
C ASP A 432 -42.35 -13.49 -38.85
N HIS A 433 -41.26 -13.85 -39.54
CA HIS A 433 -41.28 -14.04 -41.00
C HIS A 433 -42.17 -15.23 -41.42
N MET A 434 -42.15 -16.34 -40.66
CA MET A 434 -43.00 -17.51 -40.94
C MET A 434 -44.49 -17.22 -40.70
N GLN A 435 -44.82 -16.35 -39.75
CA GLN A 435 -46.19 -15.90 -39.48
C GLN A 435 -46.67 -14.90 -40.54
N GLU A 436 -45.84 -13.95 -40.96
CA GLU A 436 -46.16 -13.04 -42.07
C GLU A 436 -46.43 -13.82 -43.36
N ALA A 437 -45.55 -14.77 -43.72
CA ALA A 437 -45.74 -15.66 -44.87
C ALA A 437 -46.97 -16.59 -44.76
N ALA A 438 -47.53 -16.77 -43.57
CA ALA A 438 -48.78 -17.51 -43.35
C ALA A 438 -50.04 -16.63 -43.49
N SER A 439 -49.87 -15.30 -43.44
CA SER A 439 -50.95 -14.31 -43.35
C SER A 439 -51.18 -13.50 -44.64
N GLU A 440 -50.34 -13.65 -45.66
CA GLU A 440 -50.57 -13.04 -46.98
C GLU A 440 -51.81 -13.67 -47.66
N PRO A 441 -52.83 -12.87 -48.08
CA PRO A 441 -53.96 -13.39 -48.83
C PRO A 441 -53.51 -13.89 -50.21
N GLU A 442 -54.02 -15.05 -50.64
CA GLU A 442 -53.88 -15.51 -52.03
C GLU A 442 -54.31 -14.39 -53.00
N GLU A 443 -53.34 -13.85 -53.74
CA GLU A 443 -53.62 -12.97 -54.86
C GLU A 443 -54.37 -13.78 -55.93
N LYS A 444 -55.68 -13.54 -56.05
CA LYS A 444 -56.51 -14.13 -57.11
C LYS A 444 -56.03 -13.63 -58.47
N THR A 445 -55.18 -14.41 -59.13
CA THR A 445 -54.85 -14.23 -60.54
C THR A 445 -56.15 -14.36 -61.34
N THR A 446 -56.62 -13.24 -61.88
CA THR A 446 -57.78 -13.20 -62.77
C THR A 446 -57.31 -13.71 -64.14
N VAL A 447 -57.40 -15.02 -64.37
CA VAL A 447 -57.19 -15.60 -65.70
C VAL A 447 -58.54 -15.67 -66.40
N GLY A 448 -58.65 -14.95 -67.51
CA GLY A 448 -59.82 -14.97 -68.38
C GLY A 448 -60.13 -16.35 -68.91
N ASN A 449 -61.43 -16.67 -68.94
CA ASN A 449 -62.05 -17.87 -69.46
C ASN A 449 -61.45 -18.40 -70.78
N SER A 450 -61.15 -19.70 -70.80
CA SER A 450 -61.60 -20.59 -71.86
C SER A 450 -61.83 -22.00 -71.32
N HIS A 451 -62.76 -22.69 -71.96
CA HIS A 451 -63.61 -23.82 -71.56
C HIS A 451 -62.98 -25.10 -70.94
N GLU A 452 -63.83 -25.73 -70.11
CA GLU A 452 -64.16 -27.17 -70.00
C GLU A 452 -63.27 -28.17 -69.22
N GLY A 453 -63.95 -28.94 -68.35
CA GLY A 453 -63.57 -30.30 -67.89
C GLY A 453 -62.91 -30.34 -66.51
N ARG A 454 -63.63 -30.50 -65.40
CA ARG A 454 -64.19 -31.76 -64.81
C ARG A 454 -63.21 -32.47 -63.86
N ASP A 455 -63.63 -32.45 -62.58
CA ASP A 455 -63.45 -33.38 -61.47
C ASP A 455 -62.04 -33.75 -60.93
N GLU A 456 -62.02 -33.93 -59.59
CA GLU A 456 -60.97 -34.50 -58.72
C GLU A 456 -59.88 -33.59 -58.13
N ILE A 457 -60.20 -32.74 -57.14
CA ILE A 457 -59.15 -32.25 -56.22
C ILE A 457 -59.67 -32.05 -54.78
N GLY A 458 -59.67 -33.12 -53.98
CA GLY A 458 -59.93 -33.07 -52.53
C GLY A 458 -58.68 -33.35 -51.66
N GLU A 459 -57.68 -34.06 -52.19
CA GLU A 459 -56.46 -34.45 -51.46
C GLU A 459 -55.18 -33.77 -51.97
N GLU A 460 -55.21 -33.14 -53.15
CA GLU A 460 -54.03 -32.51 -53.74
C GLU A 460 -53.79 -31.08 -53.22
N ILE A 461 -54.82 -30.38 -52.74
CA ILE A 461 -54.76 -28.97 -52.29
C ILE A 461 -53.91 -28.82 -51.01
N GLY A 462 -53.95 -29.81 -50.09
CA GLY A 462 -53.12 -29.79 -48.88
C GLY A 462 -51.62 -29.99 -49.17
N ARG A 463 -51.29 -30.85 -50.15
CA ARG A 463 -49.90 -31.10 -50.58
C ARG A 463 -49.35 -29.99 -51.46
N THR A 464 -50.14 -29.41 -52.36
CA THR A 464 -49.71 -28.27 -53.20
C THR A 464 -49.51 -27.00 -52.39
N ASN A 465 -50.35 -26.71 -51.40
CA ASN A 465 -50.15 -25.54 -50.52
C ASN A 465 -48.87 -25.66 -49.68
N THR A 466 -48.53 -26.85 -49.21
CA THR A 466 -47.27 -27.09 -48.49
C THR A 466 -46.06 -27.01 -49.43
N ALA A 467 -46.16 -27.56 -50.64
CA ALA A 467 -45.09 -27.54 -51.65
C ALA A 467 -44.85 -26.15 -52.25
N GLN A 468 -45.89 -25.33 -52.42
CA GLN A 468 -45.81 -23.95 -52.92
C GLN A 468 -45.28 -23.00 -51.85
N ARG A 469 -45.58 -23.26 -50.57
CA ARG A 469 -45.01 -22.56 -49.40
C ARG A 469 -43.52 -22.83 -49.22
N VAL A 470 -43.07 -24.08 -49.43
CA VAL A 470 -41.65 -24.45 -49.46
C VAL A 470 -40.95 -23.86 -50.70
N ARG A 471 -41.59 -23.86 -51.87
CA ARG A 471 -41.03 -23.26 -53.10
C ARG A 471 -40.79 -21.75 -52.99
N ARG A 472 -41.63 -21.01 -52.25
CA ARG A 472 -41.49 -19.55 -52.11
C ARG A 472 -40.36 -19.17 -51.13
N LEU A 473 -40.15 -19.96 -50.07
CA LEU A 473 -38.96 -19.87 -49.21
C LEU A 473 -37.64 -20.16 -49.97
N ASP A 474 -37.71 -20.97 -51.03
CA ASP A 474 -36.59 -21.29 -51.92
C ASP A 474 -36.37 -20.29 -53.07
N THR A 475 -37.19 -19.23 -53.19
CA THR A 475 -36.96 -18.16 -54.17
C THR A 475 -35.85 -17.21 -53.69
N ILE A 476 -35.05 -16.73 -54.63
CA ILE A 476 -33.91 -15.83 -54.37
C ILE A 476 -34.35 -14.59 -53.57
N SER A 477 -35.51 -14.01 -53.90
CA SER A 477 -36.06 -12.83 -53.21
C SER A 477 -36.48 -13.10 -51.76
N GLY A 478 -37.04 -14.28 -51.45
CA GLY A 478 -37.36 -14.67 -50.08
C GLY A 478 -36.11 -14.95 -49.23
N ARG A 479 -35.04 -15.47 -49.84
CA ARG A 479 -33.74 -15.62 -49.19
C ARG A 479 -33.05 -14.28 -48.96
N GLU A 480 -33.19 -13.32 -49.87
CA GLU A 480 -32.66 -11.96 -49.72
C GLU A 480 -33.40 -11.16 -48.64
N ASP A 481 -34.74 -11.19 -48.57
CA ASP A 481 -35.47 -10.47 -47.49
C ASP A 481 -35.24 -11.11 -46.12
N LEU A 482 -35.16 -12.45 -46.04
CA LEU A 482 -34.74 -13.15 -44.83
C LEU A 482 -33.30 -12.77 -44.44
N ALA A 483 -32.37 -12.72 -45.39
CA ALA A 483 -31.00 -12.31 -45.15
C ALA A 483 -30.91 -10.85 -44.71
N ASP A 484 -31.70 -9.94 -45.27
CA ASP A 484 -31.76 -8.52 -44.91
C ASP A 484 -32.41 -8.31 -43.53
N ARG A 485 -33.39 -9.13 -43.15
CA ARG A 485 -34.01 -9.09 -41.81
C ARG A 485 -33.10 -9.68 -40.76
N ILE A 486 -32.47 -10.82 -41.05
CA ILE A 486 -31.41 -11.37 -40.21
C ILE A 486 -30.32 -10.31 -40.06
N TRP A 487 -29.84 -9.70 -41.15
CA TRP A 487 -28.84 -8.64 -41.16
C TRP A 487 -29.29 -7.39 -40.38
N ARG A 488 -30.55 -6.98 -40.46
CA ARG A 488 -31.12 -5.89 -39.65
C ARG A 488 -31.16 -6.25 -38.16
N ALA A 489 -31.52 -7.47 -37.81
CA ALA A 489 -31.51 -7.97 -36.43
C ALA A 489 -30.07 -8.13 -35.89
N THR A 490 -29.13 -8.63 -36.71
CA THR A 490 -27.69 -8.72 -36.36
C THR A 490 -27.03 -7.36 -36.28
N SER A 491 -27.38 -6.41 -37.16
CA SER A 491 -26.81 -5.05 -37.16
C SER A 491 -27.32 -4.20 -36.00
N GLY A 492 -28.57 -4.40 -35.57
CA GLY A 492 -29.08 -3.82 -34.32
C GLY A 492 -28.27 -4.28 -33.10
N LEU A 493 -27.94 -5.57 -33.03
CA LEU A 493 -27.07 -6.16 -32.00
C LEU A 493 -25.62 -5.69 -32.12
N SER A 494 -25.06 -5.59 -33.32
CA SER A 494 -23.72 -5.04 -33.54
C SER A 494 -23.65 -3.57 -33.11
N SER A 495 -24.70 -2.78 -33.37
CA SER A 495 -24.81 -1.40 -32.90
C SER A 495 -24.98 -1.33 -31.37
N GLU A 496 -25.80 -2.20 -30.77
CA GLU A 496 -25.93 -2.30 -29.30
C GLU A 496 -24.62 -2.76 -28.64
N GLN A 497 -23.91 -3.72 -29.23
CA GLN A 497 -22.62 -4.24 -28.78
C GLN A 497 -21.53 -3.18 -28.93
N THR A 498 -21.52 -2.42 -30.04
CA THR A 498 -20.61 -1.28 -30.23
C THR A 498 -20.94 -0.16 -29.24
N ASP A 499 -22.22 0.08 -28.93
CA ASP A 499 -22.65 1.06 -27.93
C ASP A 499 -22.41 0.62 -26.47
N LEU A 500 -22.43 -0.68 -26.18
CA LEU A 500 -22.03 -1.25 -24.88
C LEU A 500 -20.51 -1.17 -24.69
N ILE A 501 -19.72 -1.56 -25.69
CA ILE A 501 -18.26 -1.37 -25.73
C ILE A 501 -17.92 0.14 -25.63
N ARG A 502 -18.77 1.00 -26.23
CA ARG A 502 -18.63 2.46 -26.14
C ARG A 502 -19.04 3.04 -24.77
N LYS A 503 -20.00 2.44 -24.09
CA LYS A 503 -20.38 2.81 -22.71
C LYS A 503 -19.31 2.39 -21.71
N ASP A 504 -18.67 1.24 -21.91
CA ASP A 504 -17.49 0.80 -21.14
C ASP A 504 -16.24 1.68 -21.38
N THR A 505 -16.20 2.45 -22.46
CA THR A 505 -15.08 3.36 -22.79
C THR A 505 -15.31 4.82 -22.37
N LEU A 506 -16.45 5.16 -21.77
CA LEU A 506 -16.73 6.49 -21.22
C LEU A 506 -16.29 6.59 -19.73
N GLY A 507 -14.98 6.53 -19.51
CA GLY A 507 -14.33 6.77 -18.21
C GLY A 507 -14.51 5.65 -17.19
N PRO A 508 -13.85 5.73 -16.01
CA PRO A 508 -13.92 4.70 -14.98
C PRO A 508 -15.31 4.73 -14.33
N SER A 509 -16.29 4.11 -14.97
CA SER A 509 -17.61 3.92 -14.39
C SER A 509 -17.60 2.60 -13.60
N PHE A 510 -17.79 2.72 -12.29
CA PHE A 510 -17.96 1.56 -11.42
C PHE A 510 -19.42 1.14 -11.49
N ASP A 511 -19.67 -0.07 -11.97
CA ASP A 511 -21.02 -0.62 -12.02
C ASP A 511 -21.58 -0.72 -10.59
N LEU A 512 -22.61 0.07 -10.29
CA LEU A 512 -23.23 0.13 -8.97
C LEU A 512 -24.19 -1.05 -8.81
N SER A 513 -24.09 -1.76 -7.68
CA SER A 513 -25.01 -2.82 -7.30
C SER A 513 -26.41 -2.25 -7.00
N TYR A 514 -27.19 -1.97 -8.03
CA TYR A 514 -28.64 -1.81 -7.87
C TYR A 514 -29.35 -2.69 -8.91
N LYS A 515 -29.96 -3.78 -8.45
CA LYS A 515 -31.03 -4.42 -9.20
C LYS A 515 -32.29 -3.59 -8.97
N ALA A 516 -32.83 -3.01 -10.04
CA ALA A 516 -34.14 -2.38 -10.05
C ALA A 516 -35.25 -3.41 -9.82
#